data_AF-A0A4Q5QWF0-F1
#
_entry.id   AF-A0A4Q5QWF0-F1
#
_cell.length_a   1.000
_cell.length_b   1.000
_cell.length_c   1.000
_cell.angle_alpha   90.00
_cell.angle_beta   90.00
_cell.angle_gamma   90.00
#
_symmetry.space_group_name_H-M   'P 1'
#
loop_
_entity.id
_entity.type
_entity.pdbx_description
1 polymer ?
#
loop_
_entity_poly.entity_id
_entity_poly.type
_entity_poly.pdbx_seq_one_letter_code
_entity_poly.pdbx_strand_id
1 'polypeptide(L)'
;RAIGVSNRVKGQLIAPDDPADGATYYLGSPSSAVRFRLYEKGKQMRSLAADPSLIRPDWLRFETQFRPIRDAKQLAASLTAGQVWGVSAWTLRIAREGFGAAPEPLIVRPRLMTSFERRNLAMRRQYGQHIAEHMRLCGHDPEAFMAAMRSAIGVGSDDS
;
A
#
# COMPACT_ATOMS: atom_id res chain seq x y z
N ARG A 1 -18.51 9.18 -11.76
CA ARG A 1 -17.77 10.30 -12.40
C ARG A 1 -17.43 11.44 -11.42
N ALA A 2 -18.37 11.94 -10.61
CA ALA A 2 -18.14 13.03 -9.64
C ALA A 2 -17.01 12.77 -8.62
N ILE A 3 -16.93 11.54 -8.07
CA ILE A 3 -15.85 11.15 -7.15
C ILE A 3 -14.47 11.30 -7.80
N GLY A 4 -14.32 10.86 -9.05
CA GLY A 4 -13.06 10.98 -9.80
C GLY A 4 -12.63 12.43 -10.00
N VAL A 5 -13.55 13.30 -10.43
CA VAL A 5 -13.28 14.72 -10.66
C VAL A 5 -12.83 15.42 -9.37
N SER A 6 -13.59 15.26 -8.28
CA SER A 6 -13.29 15.90 -6.99
C SER A 6 -11.96 15.46 -6.38
N ASN A 7 -11.50 14.24 -6.69
CA ASN A 7 -10.24 13.69 -6.16
C ASN A 7 -9.09 13.71 -7.19
N ARG A 8 -9.28 14.38 -8.34
CA ARG A 8 -8.33 14.41 -9.46
C ARG A 8 -7.87 13.01 -9.93
N VAL A 9 -8.75 12.02 -9.80
CA VAL A 9 -8.51 10.65 -10.26
C VAL A 9 -9.17 10.47 -11.62
N LYS A 10 -8.38 10.10 -12.63
CA LYS A 10 -8.87 9.86 -13.98
C LYS A 10 -9.66 8.56 -14.05
N GLY A 11 -10.82 8.60 -14.69
CA GLY A 11 -11.63 7.44 -15.00
C GLY A 11 -11.53 7.06 -16.48
N GLN A 12 -11.68 5.78 -16.78
CA GLN A 12 -11.63 5.24 -18.14
C GLN A 12 -12.73 4.19 -18.28
N LEU A 13 -13.61 4.34 -19.26
CA LEU A 13 -14.54 3.30 -19.66
C LEU A 13 -13.91 2.49 -20.80
N ILE A 14 -13.87 1.18 -20.64
CA ILE A 14 -13.61 0.23 -21.71
C ILE A 14 -14.97 -0.32 -22.12
N ALA A 15 -15.45 0.14 -23.27
CA ALA A 15 -16.62 -0.42 -23.93
C ALA A 15 -16.18 -1.65 -24.74
N PRO A 16 -16.95 -2.74 -24.72
CA PRO A 16 -16.67 -3.89 -25.55
C PRO A 16 -17.14 -3.63 -26.99
N ASP A 17 -16.57 -4.38 -27.94
CA ASP A 17 -17.06 -4.38 -29.32
C ASP A 17 -18.40 -5.14 -29.43
N ASP A 18 -18.54 -6.24 -28.67
CA ASP A 18 -19.82 -6.94 -28.46
C ASP A 18 -20.42 -6.58 -27.08
N PRO A 19 -21.62 -5.99 -27.02
CA PRO A 19 -22.32 -5.71 -25.75
C PRO A 19 -22.48 -6.92 -24.82
N ALA A 20 -22.43 -8.15 -25.34
CA ALA A 20 -22.49 -9.39 -24.57
C ALA A 20 -21.22 -9.66 -23.74
N ASP A 21 -20.06 -9.09 -24.11
CA ASP A 21 -18.80 -9.25 -23.36
C ASP A 21 -18.75 -8.39 -22.09
N GLY A 22 -19.54 -7.32 -22.08
CA GLY A 22 -19.72 -6.43 -20.96
C GLY A 22 -18.65 -5.34 -20.83
N ALA A 23 -19.06 -4.21 -20.27
CA ALA A 23 -18.22 -3.04 -20.09
C ALA A 23 -17.46 -3.05 -18.76
N THR A 24 -16.31 -2.37 -18.75
CA THR A 24 -15.53 -2.14 -17.53
C THR A 24 -15.18 -0.66 -17.38
N TYR A 25 -15.54 -0.08 -16.24
CA TYR A 25 -15.11 1.24 -15.82
C TYR A 25 -13.97 1.16 -14.81
N TYR A 26 -12.86 1.81 -15.13
CA TYR A 26 -11.71 1.99 -14.26
C TYR A 26 -11.69 3.39 -13.65
N LEU A 27 -11.23 3.48 -12.41
CA LEU A 27 -10.86 4.74 -11.78
C LEU A 27 -9.47 4.59 -11.15
N GLY A 28 -8.54 5.46 -11.55
CA GLY A 28 -7.12 5.36 -11.19
C GLY A 28 -6.26 4.66 -12.24
N SER A 29 -4.96 4.96 -12.26
CA SER A 29 -4.04 4.39 -13.25
C SER A 29 -3.75 2.92 -12.97
N PRO A 30 -3.41 2.11 -14.00
CA PRO A 30 -2.98 0.72 -13.80
C PRO A 30 -1.78 0.57 -12.85
N SER A 31 -0.87 1.55 -12.86
CA SER A 31 0.35 1.56 -12.04
C SER A 31 0.16 2.17 -10.65
N SER A 32 -1.00 2.76 -10.35
CA SER A 32 -1.24 3.41 -9.07
C SER A 32 -1.33 2.41 -7.91
N ALA A 33 -1.01 2.91 -6.71
CA ALA A 33 -1.16 2.17 -5.47
C ALA A 33 -2.61 1.76 -5.20
N VAL A 34 -3.60 2.55 -5.64
CA VAL A 34 -5.02 2.25 -5.42
C VAL A 34 -5.78 2.42 -6.74
N ARG A 35 -6.51 1.39 -7.16
CA ARG A 35 -7.31 1.39 -8.38
C ARG A 35 -8.68 0.77 -8.13
N PHE A 36 -9.71 1.33 -8.75
CA PHE A 36 -11.08 0.81 -8.69
C PHE A 36 -11.54 0.31 -10.06
N ARG A 37 -12.38 -0.73 -10.02
CA ARG A 37 -13.03 -1.36 -11.17
C ARG A 37 -14.51 -1.53 -10.88
N LEU A 38 -15.36 -1.08 -11.80
CA LEU A 38 -16.77 -1.45 -11.90
C LEU A 38 -16.97 -2.18 -13.22
N TYR A 39 -17.44 -3.41 -13.18
CA TYR A 39 -17.62 -4.19 -14.41
C TYR A 39 -18.81 -5.13 -14.35
N GLU A 40 -19.32 -5.46 -15.53
CA GLU A 40 -20.40 -6.43 -15.75
C GLU A 40 -19.89 -7.86 -15.59
N LYS A 41 -19.68 -8.27 -14.33
CA LYS A 41 -19.16 -9.58 -13.96
C LYS A 41 -19.98 -10.73 -14.53
N GLY A 42 -21.31 -10.58 -14.58
CA GLY A 42 -22.21 -11.61 -15.13
C GLY A 42 -21.87 -11.94 -16.59
N LYS A 43 -21.74 -10.91 -17.42
CA LYS A 43 -21.32 -11.01 -18.82
C LYS A 43 -19.92 -11.61 -18.96
N GLN A 44 -18.96 -11.11 -18.17
CA GLN A 44 -17.59 -11.60 -18.16
C GLN A 44 -17.47 -13.08 -17.73
N MET A 45 -18.37 -13.57 -16.86
CA MET A 45 -18.40 -14.99 -16.47
C MET A 45 -19.14 -15.85 -17.49
N ARG A 46 -20.19 -15.33 -18.14
CA ARG A 46 -20.92 -16.02 -19.21
C ARG A 46 -20.03 -16.35 -20.39
N SER A 47 -19.14 -15.43 -20.80
CA SER A 47 -18.20 -15.69 -21.90
C SER A 47 -17.14 -16.75 -21.57
N LEU A 48 -16.91 -17.04 -20.28
CA LEU A 48 -15.95 -18.04 -19.81
C LEU A 48 -16.60 -19.36 -19.37
N ALA A 49 -17.92 -19.40 -19.20
CA ALA A 49 -18.63 -20.55 -18.66
C ALA A 49 -18.93 -21.59 -19.74
N ALA A 50 -18.85 -22.87 -19.39
CA ALA A 50 -19.27 -23.96 -20.27
C ALA A 50 -20.79 -23.93 -20.55
N ASP A 51 -21.59 -23.51 -19.57
CA ASP A 51 -23.02 -23.24 -19.72
C ASP A 51 -23.33 -21.81 -19.24
N PRO A 52 -23.41 -20.84 -20.16
CA PRO A 52 -23.73 -19.45 -19.84
C PRO A 52 -25.12 -19.23 -19.22
N SER A 53 -26.06 -20.17 -19.39
CA SER A 53 -27.43 -20.02 -18.89
C SER A 53 -27.51 -20.01 -17.37
N LEU A 54 -26.56 -20.67 -16.70
CA LEU A 54 -26.46 -20.77 -15.24
C LEU A 54 -25.96 -19.49 -14.55
N ILE A 55 -25.38 -18.57 -15.31
CA ILE A 55 -24.81 -17.32 -14.78
C ILE A 55 -25.80 -16.19 -15.01
N ARG A 56 -26.12 -15.38 -14.00
CA ARG A 56 -26.98 -14.21 -14.25
C ARG A 56 -26.20 -13.08 -14.93
N PRO A 57 -26.74 -12.44 -15.99
CA PRO A 57 -26.03 -11.39 -16.71
C PRO A 57 -26.03 -10.05 -15.96
N ASP A 58 -27.00 -9.82 -15.07
CA ASP A 58 -27.21 -8.61 -14.27
C ASP A 58 -26.29 -8.50 -13.04
N TRP A 59 -25.17 -9.22 -13.05
CA TRP A 59 -24.20 -9.19 -11.97
C TRP A 59 -23.13 -8.13 -12.21
N LEU A 60 -23.19 -7.04 -11.43
CA LEU A 60 -22.14 -6.03 -11.36
C LEU A 60 -21.15 -6.35 -10.24
N ARG A 61 -19.86 -6.09 -10.48
CA ARG A 61 -18.83 -6.15 -9.44
C ARG A 61 -18.11 -4.83 -9.30
N PHE A 62 -18.01 -4.40 -8.04
CA PHE A 62 -17.21 -3.28 -7.59
C PHE A 62 -15.96 -3.84 -6.93
N GLU A 63 -14.79 -3.48 -7.41
CA GLU A 63 -13.53 -4.03 -6.95
C GLU A 63 -12.54 -2.90 -6.70
N THR A 64 -12.05 -2.82 -5.46
CA THR A 64 -10.91 -1.99 -5.11
C THR A 64 -9.64 -2.84 -5.11
N GLN A 65 -8.55 -2.29 -5.59
CA GLN A 65 -7.25 -2.91 -5.62
C GLN A 65 -6.26 -2.00 -4.92
N PHE A 66 -5.55 -2.56 -3.94
CA PHE A 66 -4.46 -1.90 -3.26
C PHE A 66 -3.13 -2.62 -3.54
N ARG A 67 -2.16 -1.89 -4.07
CA ARG A 67 -0.77 -2.31 -4.34
C ARG A 67 0.14 -1.63 -3.32
N PRO A 68 0.35 -2.23 -2.14
CA PRO A 68 1.20 -1.64 -1.11
C PRO A 68 2.66 -1.58 -1.54
N ILE A 69 3.33 -0.51 -1.17
CA ILE A 69 4.77 -0.32 -1.38
C ILE A 69 5.51 -0.25 -0.05
N ARG A 70 6.76 -0.74 -0.02
CA ARG A 70 7.68 -0.64 1.13
C ARG A 70 6.99 -1.08 2.43
N ASP A 71 7.03 -0.21 3.44
CA ASP A 71 6.55 -0.48 4.81
C ASP A 71 5.02 -0.68 4.88
N ALA A 72 4.27 -0.25 3.85
CA ALA A 72 2.82 -0.48 3.80
C ALA A 72 2.47 -1.95 3.52
N LYS A 73 3.42 -2.80 3.08
CA LYS A 73 3.18 -4.22 2.80
C LYS A 73 2.74 -5.00 4.04
N GLN A 74 3.34 -4.70 5.19
CA GLN A 74 3.03 -5.41 6.43
C GLN A 74 1.62 -5.08 6.91
N LEU A 75 1.23 -3.80 6.87
CA LEU A 75 -0.14 -3.38 7.16
C LEU A 75 -1.14 -3.97 6.16
N ALA A 76 -0.82 -3.95 4.86
CA ALA A 76 -1.71 -4.46 3.82
C ALA A 76 -2.02 -5.95 3.98
N ALA A 77 -1.05 -6.75 4.45
CA ALA A 77 -1.22 -8.18 4.66
C ALA A 77 -2.23 -8.51 5.77
N SER A 78 -2.48 -7.58 6.72
CA SER A 78 -3.45 -7.76 7.79
C SER A 78 -4.83 -7.16 7.47
N LEU A 79 -5.03 -6.53 6.31
CA LEU A 79 -6.30 -5.91 5.97
C LEU A 79 -7.32 -6.94 5.48
N THR A 80 -8.54 -6.84 5.98
CA THR A 80 -9.70 -7.53 5.38
C THR A 80 -10.11 -6.87 4.07
N ALA A 81 -10.87 -7.58 3.23
CA ALA A 81 -11.36 -7.05 1.96
C ALA A 81 -12.19 -5.75 2.13
N GLY A 82 -12.99 -5.64 3.20
CA GLY A 82 -13.74 -4.42 3.51
C GLY A 82 -12.82 -3.26 3.89
N GLN A 83 -11.79 -3.52 4.69
CA GLN A 83 -10.81 -2.52 5.12
C GLN A 83 -10.01 -1.94 3.95
N VAL A 84 -9.77 -2.70 2.87
CA VAL A 84 -9.07 -2.18 1.68
C VAL A 84 -9.77 -0.96 1.05
N TRP A 85 -11.08 -0.81 1.23
CA TRP A 85 -11.78 0.40 0.76
C TRP A 85 -11.39 1.66 1.52
N GLY A 86 -10.92 1.53 2.77
CA GLY A 86 -10.51 2.62 3.64
C GLY A 86 -9.12 3.19 3.35
N VAL A 87 -8.33 2.58 2.46
CA VAL A 87 -6.92 2.97 2.21
C VAL A 87 -6.76 4.30 1.45
N SER A 88 -7.82 4.80 0.85
CA SER A 88 -7.86 6.10 0.19
C SER A 88 -9.18 6.80 0.45
N ALA A 89 -9.15 8.13 0.57
CA ALA A 89 -10.35 8.94 0.80
C ALA A 89 -11.41 8.73 -0.29
N TRP A 90 -10.99 8.59 -1.56
CA TRP A 90 -11.92 8.45 -2.67
C TRP A 90 -12.50 7.03 -2.79
N THR A 91 -11.75 5.97 -2.43
CA THR A 91 -12.31 4.61 -2.37
C THR A 91 -13.25 4.45 -1.19
N LEU A 92 -12.95 5.10 -0.07
CA LEU A 92 -13.85 5.12 1.09
C LEU A 92 -15.16 5.82 0.75
N ARG A 93 -15.09 6.93 0.00
CA ARG A 93 -16.27 7.62 -0.50
C ARG A 93 -17.11 6.74 -1.43
N ILE A 94 -16.47 5.96 -2.32
CA ILE A 94 -17.18 4.96 -3.14
C ILE A 94 -17.88 3.94 -2.26
N ALA A 95 -17.22 3.42 -1.22
CA ALA A 95 -17.84 2.43 -0.35
C ALA A 95 -19.08 2.99 0.38
N ARG A 96 -18.95 4.22 0.91
CA ARG A 96 -20.04 4.94 1.60
C ARG A 96 -21.23 5.21 0.68
N GLU A 97 -20.98 5.77 -0.50
CA GLU A 97 -22.04 6.14 -1.44
C GLU A 97 -22.61 4.93 -2.20
N GLY A 98 -21.79 3.92 -2.47
CA GLY A 98 -22.14 2.79 -3.35
C GLY A 98 -22.68 1.55 -2.64
N PHE A 99 -22.24 1.28 -1.41
CA PHE A 99 -22.66 0.08 -0.67
C PHE A 99 -23.50 0.39 0.58
N GLY A 100 -23.59 1.66 1.00
CA GLY A 100 -24.10 2.01 2.33
C GLY A 100 -23.25 1.46 3.49
N ALA A 101 -22.09 0.87 3.17
CA ALA A 101 -21.15 0.29 4.13
C ALA A 101 -19.94 1.22 4.26
N ALA A 102 -19.66 1.67 5.48
CA ALA A 102 -18.54 2.56 5.77
C ALA A 102 -17.49 1.80 6.59
N PRO A 103 -16.48 1.16 5.97
CA PRO A 103 -15.31 0.74 6.73
C PRO A 103 -14.64 1.97 7.33
N GLU A 104 -14.07 1.82 8.52
CA GLU A 104 -13.32 2.91 9.15
C GLU A 104 -12.19 3.38 8.22
N PRO A 105 -11.96 4.70 8.08
CA PRO A 105 -10.84 5.22 7.30
C PRO A 105 -9.54 4.65 7.83
N LEU A 106 -8.77 4.00 6.97
CA LEU A 106 -7.42 3.58 7.33
C LEU A 106 -6.46 4.67 6.92
N ILE A 107 -5.77 5.23 7.91
CA ILE A 107 -4.61 6.07 7.65
C ILE A 107 -3.47 5.14 7.22
N VAL A 108 -3.50 4.70 5.96
CA VAL A 108 -2.36 4.07 5.29
C VAL A 108 -1.41 5.17 4.85
N ARG A 109 -0.96 5.99 5.82
CA ARG A 109 0.29 6.70 5.64
C ARG A 109 1.34 5.66 6.04
N PRO A 110 2.21 5.20 5.13
CA PRO A 110 3.47 4.66 5.61
C PRO A 110 4.00 5.74 6.56
N ARG A 111 4.27 5.42 7.82
CA ARG A 111 5.08 6.32 8.65
C ARG A 111 6.30 6.60 7.79
N LEU A 112 6.40 7.82 7.27
CA LEU A 112 7.50 8.17 6.40
C LEU A 112 8.69 8.15 7.33
N MET A 113 9.45 7.05 7.29
CA MET A 113 10.66 6.96 8.08
C MET A 113 11.50 8.19 7.71
N THR A 114 11.84 8.97 8.73
CA THR A 114 12.70 10.13 8.58
C THR A 114 14.00 9.72 7.88
N SER A 115 14.70 10.66 7.27
CA SER A 115 16.02 10.39 6.68
C SER A 115 16.96 9.77 7.72
N PHE A 116 16.83 10.16 8.99
CA PHE A 116 17.55 9.58 10.12
C PHE A 116 17.16 8.13 10.40
N GLU A 117 15.88 7.81 10.55
CA GLU A 117 15.42 6.44 10.79
C GLU A 117 15.83 5.48 9.67
N ARG A 118 15.77 5.91 8.41
CA ARG A 118 16.24 5.11 7.26
C ARG A 118 17.74 4.87 7.31
N ARG A 119 18.54 5.89 7.62
CA ARG A 119 20.00 5.76 7.80
C ARG A 119 20.34 4.86 8.97
N ASN A 120 19.65 4.98 10.10
CA ASN A 120 19.84 4.09 11.25
C ASN A 120 19.49 2.64 10.94
N LEU A 121 18.42 2.38 10.17
CA LEU A 121 18.09 1.02 9.75
C LEU A 121 19.17 0.44 8.83
N ALA A 122 19.69 1.24 7.90
CA ALA A 122 20.81 0.83 7.04
C ALA A 122 22.08 0.58 7.86
N MET A 123 22.44 1.48 8.77
CA MET A 123 23.57 1.34 9.69
C MET A 123 23.44 0.07 10.54
N ARG A 124 22.26 -0.19 11.12
CA ARG A 124 22.00 -1.41 11.89
C ARG A 124 22.17 -2.66 11.04
N ARG A 125 21.69 -2.67 9.80
CA ARG A 125 21.80 -3.81 8.90
C ARG A 125 23.24 -4.08 8.46
N GLN A 126 23.98 -3.01 8.18
CA GLN A 126 25.34 -3.10 7.63
C GLN A 126 26.38 -3.33 8.74
N TYR A 127 26.26 -2.61 9.84
CA TYR A 127 27.28 -2.53 10.89
C TYR A 127 26.82 -3.08 12.24
N GLY A 128 25.56 -3.47 12.40
CA GLY A 128 25.03 -3.90 13.70
C GLY A 128 25.81 -5.05 14.34
N GLN A 129 26.22 -6.05 13.55
CA GLN A 129 27.06 -7.16 14.05
C GLN A 129 28.44 -6.68 14.47
N HIS A 130 29.05 -5.79 13.69
CA HIS A 130 30.36 -5.23 14.02
C HIS A 130 30.31 -4.34 15.28
N ILE A 131 29.28 -3.52 15.43
CA ILE A 131 29.04 -2.70 16.63
C ILE A 131 28.86 -3.60 17.87
N ALA A 132 28.09 -4.69 17.74
CA ALA A 132 27.89 -5.65 18.82
C ALA A 132 29.20 -6.32 19.24
N GLU A 133 30.04 -6.71 18.27
CA GLU A 133 31.35 -7.30 18.55
C GLU A 133 32.31 -6.30 19.21
N HIS A 134 32.33 -5.04 18.74
CA HIS A 134 33.17 -4.01 19.36
C HIS A 134 32.71 -3.71 20.80
N MET A 135 31.40 -3.63 21.04
CA MET A 135 30.85 -3.53 22.40
C MET A 135 31.29 -4.71 23.29
N ARG A 136 31.32 -5.93 22.75
CA ARG A 136 31.82 -7.12 23.46
C ARG A 136 33.30 -7.01 23.79
N LEU A 137 34.13 -6.53 22.86
CA LEU A 137 35.58 -6.30 23.08
C LEU A 137 35.84 -5.22 24.14
N CYS A 138 34.94 -4.25 24.26
CA CYS A 138 34.95 -3.26 25.34
C CYS A 138 34.33 -3.76 26.66
N GLY A 139 34.10 -5.07 26.81
CA GLY A 139 33.54 -5.64 28.03
C GLY A 139 32.08 -5.28 28.29
N HIS A 140 31.33 -4.93 27.24
CA HIS A 140 29.97 -4.39 27.33
C HIS A 140 29.85 -3.05 28.07
N ASP A 141 30.96 -2.33 28.26
CA ASP A 141 30.96 -0.99 28.83
C ASP A 141 30.67 0.07 27.75
N PRO A 142 29.53 0.79 27.83
CA PRO A 142 29.21 1.86 26.89
C PRO A 142 30.21 3.01 26.89
N GLU A 143 30.85 3.33 28.03
CA GLU A 143 31.81 4.45 28.10
C GLU A 143 33.10 4.10 27.36
N ALA A 144 33.68 2.93 27.63
CA ALA A 144 34.83 2.41 26.89
C ALA A 144 34.55 2.29 25.39
N PHE A 145 33.38 1.77 25.00
CA PHE A 145 32.97 1.68 23.59
C PHE A 145 32.88 3.07 22.94
N MET A 146 32.26 4.05 23.60
CA MET A 146 32.13 5.40 23.07
C MET A 146 33.48 6.11 22.97
N ALA A 147 34.40 5.88 23.92
CA ALA A 147 35.76 6.40 23.85
C ALA A 147 36.52 5.82 22.64
N ALA A 148 36.47 4.50 22.44
CA ALA A 148 37.08 3.83 21.29
C ALA A 148 36.49 4.31 19.95
N MET A 149 35.16 4.43 19.88
CA MET A 149 34.47 4.93 18.70
C MET A 149 34.84 6.38 18.39
N ARG A 150 34.87 7.29 19.37
CA ARG A 150 35.31 8.69 19.20
C ARG A 150 36.73 8.76 18.62
N SER A 151 37.65 7.96 19.15
CA SER A 151 39.01 7.86 18.63
C SER A 151 39.04 7.37 17.18
N ALA A 152 38.20 6.39 16.81
CA ALA A 152 38.20 5.80 15.48
C ALA A 152 37.56 6.71 14.40
N ILE A 153 36.54 7.50 14.77
CA ILE A 153 35.85 8.40 13.83
C ILE A 153 36.52 9.78 13.71
N GLY A 154 37.60 10.02 14.46
CA GLY A 154 38.38 11.27 14.39
C GLY A 154 37.63 12.51 14.89
N VAL A 155 36.54 12.34 15.64
CA VAL A 155 35.86 13.44 16.32
C VAL A 155 36.61 13.64 17.63
N GLY A 156 37.55 14.59 17.63
CA GLY A 156 38.25 15.03 18.82
C GLY A 156 37.26 15.49 19.89
N SER A 157 37.67 15.38 21.15
CA SER A 157 36.99 16.09 22.24
C SER A 157 37.09 17.59 21.97
N ASP A 158 36.06 18.15 21.35
CA ASP A 158 35.76 19.57 21.55
C ASP A 158 35.32 19.71 23.00
N ASP A 159 36.31 19.89 23.87
CA ASP A 159 36.13 20.57 25.15
C ASP A 159 35.85 22.04 24.82
N SER A 160 34.58 22.45 24.91
CA SER A 160 34.07 23.74 25.44
C SER A 160 32.56 23.85 25.25
#